data_AF-A0A373JC54-F1
#
_entry.id   AF-A0A373JC54-F1
#
_cell.length_a   1.000
_cell.length_b   1.000
_cell.length_c   1.000
_cell.angle_alpha   90.00
_cell.angle_beta   90.00
_cell.angle_gamma   90.00
#
_symmetry.space_group_name_H-M   'P 1'
#
loop_
_entity.id
_entity.type
_entity.pdbx_description
1 polymer ?
#
loop_
_entity_poly.entity_id
_entity_poly.type
_entity_poly.pdbx_seq_one_letter_code
_entity_poly.pdbx_strand_id
1 'polypeptide(L)'
;MAIKKAIFKIFNGSTWDEYHHKTDSAQVAHTNSDNSATTAEAIFNGTTAKATLASGSSGDITLRKHGNIVVALGRLKTSATAAGATLATIPAGYRPNRYVRLLAPRYDLRYGNIGINTDGVVALVNDSQLSEANKEYYINLCWVLA
;
A
#
# COMPACT_ATOMS: atom_id res chain seq x y z
N MET A 1 -2.94 -2.42 34.75
CA MET A 1 -1.99 -1.33 35.09
C MET A 1 -1.90 -0.42 33.87
N ALA A 2 -2.40 0.82 33.96
CA ALA A 2 -2.40 1.75 32.82
C ALA A 2 -1.12 2.60 32.86
N ILE A 3 -0.35 2.60 31.78
CA ILE A 3 0.80 3.50 31.63
C ILE A 3 0.24 4.93 31.50
N LYS A 4 0.62 5.82 32.43
CA LYS A 4 0.22 7.24 32.36
C LYS A 4 0.94 7.90 31.18
N LYS A 5 0.17 8.44 30.24
CA LYS A 5 0.66 9.04 28.99
C LYS A 5 1.11 10.50 29.11
N ALA A 6 1.42 10.99 30.31
CA ALA A 6 1.65 12.42 30.55
C ALA A 6 3.12 12.82 30.31
N ILE A 7 3.32 13.98 29.67
CA ILE A 7 4.61 14.67 29.61
C ILE A 7 4.94 15.14 31.03
N PHE A 8 6.19 14.99 31.48
CA PHE A 8 6.65 15.57 32.74
C PHE A 8 7.77 16.57 32.48
N LYS A 9 7.83 17.60 33.32
CA LYS A 9 8.84 18.66 33.24
C LYS A 9 9.81 18.53 34.40
N ILE A 10 11.10 18.66 34.14
CA ILE A 10 12.13 18.78 35.18
C ILE A 10 12.76 20.17 35.04
N PHE A 11 12.82 20.92 36.14
CA PHE A 11 13.51 22.20 36.16
C PHE A 11 15.02 21.98 36.22
N ASN A 12 15.78 22.53 35.27
CA ASN A 12 17.22 22.32 35.15
C ASN A 12 18.07 23.40 35.86
N GLY A 13 17.43 24.33 36.58
CA GLY A 13 18.09 25.47 37.22
C GLY A 13 17.94 26.78 36.47
N SER A 14 17.44 26.76 35.22
CA SER A 14 17.20 27.98 34.42
C SER A 14 15.89 27.92 33.62
N THR A 15 15.53 26.74 33.13
CA THR A 15 14.34 26.48 32.33
C THR A 15 13.66 25.18 32.77
N TRP A 16 12.44 24.99 32.29
CA TRP A 16 11.73 23.72 32.40
C TRP A 16 12.01 22.88 31.16
N ASP A 17 12.72 21.78 31.34
CA ASP A 17 12.98 20.80 30.29
C ASP A 17 11.82 19.80 30.23
N GLU A 18 11.28 19.57 29.05
CA GLU A 18 10.21 18.61 28.81
C GLU A 18 10.78 17.21 28.54
N TYR A 19 10.29 16.22 29.29
CA TYR A 19 10.72 14.83 29.17
C TYR A 19 9.54 13.92 28.84
N HIS A 20 9.80 12.95 27.96
CA HIS A 20 8.87 11.93 27.54
C HIS A 20 9.22 10.61 28.24
N HIS A 21 8.22 9.91 28.77
CA HIS A 21 8.40 8.52 29.19
C HIS A 21 8.84 7.70 27.97
N LYS A 22 9.94 6.94 28.07
CA LYS A 22 10.35 6.04 27.00
C LYS A 22 9.25 4.98 26.76
N THR A 23 9.03 4.68 25.48
CA THR A 23 8.66 3.38 24.88
C THR A 23 7.24 3.10 24.37
N ASP A 24 6.27 4.01 24.39
CA ASP A 24 5.01 3.77 23.64
C ASP A 24 5.06 4.46 22.26
N SER A 25 4.96 3.68 21.19
CA SER A 25 4.94 4.19 19.81
C SER A 25 3.76 5.14 19.54
N ALA A 26 2.69 5.09 20.35
CA ALA A 26 1.58 6.03 20.31
C ALA A 26 1.93 7.43 20.85
N GLN A 27 3.06 7.59 21.55
CA GLN A 27 3.48 8.85 22.17
C GLN A 27 4.71 9.47 21.51
N VAL A 28 5.39 8.73 20.64
CA VAL A 28 6.53 9.25 19.87
C VAL A 28 5.98 10.04 18.69
N ALA A 29 6.09 11.37 18.77
CA ALA A 29 5.72 12.25 17.67
C ALA A 29 6.68 12.07 16.48
N HIS A 30 6.12 12.09 15.28
CA HIS A 30 6.86 12.10 14.02
C HIS A 30 6.37 13.29 13.19
N THR A 31 7.32 14.06 12.66
CA THR A 31 7.05 15.13 11.70
C THR A 31 7.22 14.58 10.29
N ASN A 32 6.12 14.55 9.54
CA ASN A 32 6.12 14.13 8.15
C ASN A 32 6.86 15.16 7.26
N SER A 33 7.20 14.77 6.03
CA SER A 33 7.88 15.66 5.08
C SER A 33 7.06 16.89 4.68
N ASP A 34 5.75 16.85 4.89
CA ASP A 34 4.82 17.98 4.69
C ASP A 34 4.65 18.84 5.96
N ASN A 35 5.50 18.65 6.98
CA ASN A 35 5.44 19.27 8.30
C ASN A 35 4.21 18.94 9.15
N SER A 36 3.34 18.01 8.72
CA SER A 36 2.27 17.50 9.57
C SER A 36 2.82 16.60 10.68
N ALA A 37 2.17 16.61 11.84
CA ALA A 37 2.54 15.76 12.98
C ALA A 37 1.69 14.48 13.01
N THR A 38 2.33 13.34 13.30
CA THR A 38 1.68 12.05 13.55
C THR A 38 2.42 11.28 14.64
N THR A 39 2.01 10.03 14.92
CA THR A 39 2.72 9.14 15.87
C THR A 39 3.51 8.08 15.12
N ALA A 40 4.60 7.59 15.72
CA ALA A 40 5.35 6.47 15.15
C ALA A 40 4.44 5.24 14.95
N GLU A 41 3.52 4.97 15.88
CA GLU A 41 2.53 3.90 15.76
C GLU A 41 1.64 4.06 14.51
N ALA A 42 1.13 5.26 14.24
CA ALA A 42 0.27 5.49 13.08
C ALA A 42 0.99 5.19 11.75
N ILE A 43 2.29 5.51 11.68
CA ILE A 43 3.13 5.20 10.51
C ILE A 43 3.34 3.69 10.35
N PHE A 44 3.67 3.00 11.44
CA PHE A 44 3.96 1.57 11.40
C PHE A 44 2.71 0.70 11.19
N ASN A 45 1.60 1.04 11.83
CA ASN A 45 0.35 0.30 11.64
C ASN A 45 -0.19 0.46 10.22
N GLY A 46 0.02 1.66 9.66
CA GLY A 46 -0.40 2.03 8.33
C GLY A 46 -1.92 2.06 8.18
N THR A 47 -2.40 2.47 7.00
CA THR A 47 -3.81 2.35 6.64
C THR A 47 -4.00 1.26 5.60
N THR A 48 -5.15 0.58 5.63
CA THR A 48 -5.48 -0.49 4.70
C THR A 48 -6.58 -0.08 3.74
N ALA A 49 -6.54 -0.64 2.53
CA ALA A 49 -7.61 -0.56 1.55
C ALA A 49 -7.64 -1.83 0.69
N LYS A 50 -8.64 -1.93 -0.19
CA LYS A 50 -8.73 -2.98 -1.20
C LYS A 50 -8.91 -2.36 -2.57
N ALA A 51 -8.33 -2.98 -3.59
CA ALA A 51 -8.66 -2.64 -4.97
C ALA A 51 -10.09 -3.11 -5.29
N THR A 52 -10.77 -2.37 -6.17
CA THR A 52 -12.06 -2.78 -6.73
C THR A 52 -11.82 -3.61 -7.99
N LEU A 53 -12.25 -4.86 -8.01
CA LEU A 53 -12.07 -5.74 -9.16
C LEU A 53 -13.05 -5.38 -10.28
N ALA A 54 -12.60 -5.50 -11.54
CA ALA A 54 -13.43 -5.31 -12.71
C ALA A 54 -14.33 -6.54 -12.98
N SER A 55 -15.38 -6.37 -13.78
CA SER A 55 -16.19 -7.50 -14.27
C SER A 55 -15.30 -8.54 -14.97
N GLY A 56 -15.55 -9.82 -14.72
CA GLY A 56 -14.71 -10.92 -15.22
C GLY A 56 -13.41 -11.13 -14.44
N SER A 57 -13.19 -10.38 -13.35
CA SER A 57 -12.08 -10.60 -12.43
C SER A 57 -12.56 -10.93 -11.01
N SER A 58 -11.82 -11.79 -10.30
CA SER A 58 -12.10 -12.21 -8.92
C SER A 58 -10.81 -12.34 -8.09
N GLY A 59 -10.95 -12.55 -6.78
CA GLY A 59 -9.82 -12.62 -5.83
C GLY A 59 -9.78 -11.41 -4.90
N ASP A 60 -8.58 -11.02 -4.50
CA ASP A 60 -8.35 -9.90 -3.59
C ASP A 60 -7.00 -9.23 -3.88
N ILE A 61 -6.99 -7.90 -3.86
CA ILE A 61 -5.76 -7.11 -3.83
C ILE A 61 -5.88 -6.19 -2.63
N THR A 62 -5.10 -6.50 -1.60
CA THR A 62 -5.00 -5.72 -0.37
C THR A 62 -3.90 -4.69 -0.51
N LEU A 63 -4.15 -3.50 0.02
CA LEU A 63 -3.24 -2.36 -0.03
C LEU A 63 -2.94 -1.95 1.40
N ARG A 64 -1.68 -1.73 1.70
CA ARG A 64 -1.24 -1.19 2.98
C ARG A 64 -0.30 -0.02 2.75
N LYS A 65 -0.63 1.13 3.34
CA LYS A 65 0.14 2.36 3.23
C LYS A 65 0.96 2.59 4.50
N HIS A 66 2.27 2.73 4.35
CA HIS A 66 3.21 3.13 5.40
C HIS A 66 3.91 4.42 4.96
N GLY A 67 3.47 5.56 5.50
CA GLY A 67 3.88 6.87 4.98
C GLY A 67 3.54 7.01 3.49
N ASN A 68 4.57 7.26 2.67
CA ASN A 68 4.42 7.42 1.21
C ASN A 68 4.57 6.12 0.41
N ILE A 69 4.78 4.97 1.06
CA ILE A 69 4.93 3.67 0.40
C ILE A 69 3.63 2.90 0.52
N VAL A 70 3.14 2.39 -0.60
CA VAL A 70 2.03 1.43 -0.66
C VAL A 70 2.58 0.05 -0.99
N VAL A 71 2.22 -0.93 -0.18
CA VAL A 71 2.46 -2.35 -0.43
C VAL A 71 1.15 -2.97 -0.90
N ALA A 72 1.19 -3.66 -2.04
CA ALA A 72 0.06 -4.35 -2.63
C ALA A 72 0.30 -5.85 -2.66
N LEU A 73 -0.58 -6.60 -2.01
CA LEU A 73 -0.52 -8.06 -1.87
C LEU A 73 -1.85 -8.68 -2.25
N GLY A 74 -1.83 -9.77 -3.00
CA GLY A 74 -3.03 -10.57 -3.21
C GLY A 74 -3.00 -11.48 -4.43
N ARG A 75 -4.18 -12.00 -4.78
CA ARG A 75 -4.39 -12.89 -5.93
C ARG A 75 -5.46 -12.31 -6.83
N LEU A 76 -5.17 -12.26 -8.13
CA LEU A 76 -6.05 -11.72 -9.15
C LEU A 76 -6.35 -12.79 -10.18
N LYS A 77 -7.60 -13.26 -10.20
CA LYS A 77 -8.12 -14.16 -11.23
C LYS A 77 -8.84 -13.34 -12.29
N THR A 78 -8.65 -13.68 -13.56
CA THR A 78 -9.33 -12.98 -14.66
C THR A 78 -9.59 -13.89 -15.85
N SER A 79 -10.68 -13.59 -16.56
CA SER A 79 -10.99 -14.15 -17.88
C SER A 79 -10.65 -13.26 -19.06
N ALA A 80 -10.02 -12.11 -18.83
CA ALA A 80 -9.64 -11.18 -19.88
C ALA A 80 -8.63 -11.82 -20.85
N THR A 81 -8.94 -11.83 -22.16
CA THR A 81 -8.07 -12.39 -23.21
C THR A 81 -7.44 -11.33 -24.11
N ALA A 82 -7.52 -10.06 -23.72
CA ALA A 82 -7.03 -8.92 -24.49
C ALA A 82 -6.07 -8.06 -23.65
N ALA A 83 -5.01 -7.58 -24.28
CA ALA A 83 -4.15 -6.55 -23.71
C ALA A 83 -4.94 -5.24 -23.54
N GLY A 84 -4.65 -4.50 -22.49
CA GLY A 84 -5.37 -3.29 -22.09
C GLY A 84 -6.64 -3.54 -21.28
N ALA A 85 -7.06 -4.79 -21.08
CA ALA A 85 -8.23 -5.09 -20.25
C ALA A 85 -8.01 -4.63 -18.80
N THR A 86 -8.93 -3.82 -18.29
CA THR A 86 -8.96 -3.43 -16.87
C THR A 86 -9.32 -4.62 -16.01
N LEU A 87 -8.47 -4.91 -15.01
CA LEU A 87 -8.64 -6.03 -14.09
C LEU A 87 -9.09 -5.56 -12.71
N ALA A 88 -8.62 -4.39 -12.27
CA ALA A 88 -8.98 -3.78 -11.01
C ALA A 88 -8.72 -2.25 -11.02
N THR A 89 -9.19 -1.57 -9.99
CA THR A 89 -8.94 -0.14 -9.75
C THR A 89 -8.43 0.07 -8.32
N ILE A 90 -7.31 0.78 -8.18
CA ILE A 90 -6.74 1.21 -6.92
C ILE A 90 -7.46 2.49 -6.43
N PRO A 91 -7.97 2.51 -5.19
CA PRO A 91 -8.66 3.67 -4.65
C PRO A 91 -7.75 4.91 -4.56
N ALA A 92 -8.37 6.09 -4.63
CA ALA A 92 -7.68 7.36 -4.42
C ALA A 92 -6.96 7.36 -3.05
N GLY A 93 -5.75 7.91 -3.00
CA GLY A 93 -4.88 7.87 -1.81
C GLY A 93 -3.99 6.62 -1.69
N TYR A 94 -4.13 5.65 -2.61
CA TYR A 94 -3.25 4.47 -2.72
C TYR A 94 -2.56 4.34 -4.09
N ARG A 95 -2.82 5.28 -5.01
CA ARG A 95 -2.37 5.22 -6.41
C ARG A 95 -0.87 5.54 -6.53
N PRO A 96 -0.16 4.92 -7.48
CA PRO A 96 1.25 5.20 -7.69
C PRO A 96 1.45 6.59 -8.31
N ASN A 97 2.58 7.23 -8.01
CA ASN A 97 2.97 8.51 -8.63
C ASN A 97 3.39 8.40 -10.11
N ARG A 98 3.65 7.18 -10.58
CA ARG A 98 4.08 6.86 -11.94
C ARG A 98 3.48 5.54 -12.37
N TYR A 99 3.53 5.27 -13.67
CA TYR A 99 3.14 3.96 -14.19
C TYR A 99 4.08 2.87 -13.62
N VAL A 100 3.48 1.88 -12.97
CA VAL A 100 4.19 0.72 -12.42
C VAL A 100 3.89 -0.48 -13.31
N ARG A 101 4.94 -1.24 -13.65
CA ARG A 101 4.82 -2.45 -14.44
C ARG A 101 5.49 -3.60 -13.70
N LEU A 102 4.79 -4.72 -13.57
CA LEU A 102 5.32 -5.92 -12.93
C LEU A 102 5.21 -7.13 -13.85
N LEU A 103 6.25 -7.96 -13.82
CA LEU A 103 6.16 -9.33 -14.27
C LEU A 103 5.41 -10.12 -13.18
N ALA A 104 4.13 -10.35 -13.39
CA ALA A 104 3.26 -11.02 -12.44
C ALA A 104 3.36 -12.54 -12.64
N PRO A 105 3.89 -13.30 -11.66
CA PRO A 105 3.89 -14.75 -11.75
C PRO A 105 2.46 -15.26 -11.68
N ARG A 106 2.18 -16.28 -12.48
CA ARG A 106 0.92 -17.00 -12.45
C ARG A 106 1.00 -18.20 -11.50
N TYR A 107 -0.17 -18.66 -11.06
CA TYR A 107 -0.29 -19.90 -10.26
C TYR A 107 0.38 -21.11 -10.94
N ASP A 108 0.30 -21.18 -12.27
CA ASP A 108 0.76 -22.29 -13.10
C ASP A 108 2.19 -22.10 -13.65
N LEU A 109 3.04 -21.34 -12.94
CA LEU A 109 4.45 -21.09 -13.26
C LEU A 109 4.71 -20.29 -14.55
N ARG A 110 3.66 -19.82 -15.22
CA ARG A 110 3.76 -18.88 -16.33
C ARG A 110 3.81 -17.44 -15.83
N TYR A 111 3.94 -16.49 -16.74
CA TYR A 111 4.06 -15.08 -16.38
C TYR A 111 3.12 -14.21 -17.22
N GLY A 112 2.53 -13.22 -16.56
CA GLY A 112 1.86 -12.09 -17.19
C GLY A 112 2.60 -10.80 -16.93
N ASN A 113 2.20 -9.76 -17.65
CA ASN A 113 2.65 -8.41 -17.41
C ASN A 113 1.43 -7.59 -17.00
N ILE A 114 1.46 -7.03 -15.79
CA ILE A 114 0.38 -6.19 -15.26
C ILE A 114 0.93 -4.78 -15.12
N GLY A 115 0.11 -3.82 -15.54
CA GLY A 115 0.38 -2.39 -15.42
C GLY A 115 -0.55 -1.74 -14.43
N ILE A 116 -0.05 -0.76 -13.66
CA ILE A 116 -0.84 0.10 -12.80
C ILE A 116 -0.52 1.54 -13.18
N ASN A 117 -1.50 2.28 -13.69
CA ASN A 117 -1.30 3.68 -14.04
C ASN A 117 -1.56 4.63 -12.85
N THR A 118 -1.29 5.92 -13.05
CA THR A 118 -1.46 6.98 -12.04
C THR A 118 -2.92 7.21 -11.65
N ASP A 119 -3.87 6.84 -12.50
CA ASP A 119 -5.30 6.85 -12.20
C ASP A 119 -5.75 5.64 -11.37
N GLY A 120 -4.82 4.72 -11.08
CA GLY A 120 -5.06 3.51 -10.32
C GLY A 120 -5.63 2.35 -11.13
N VAL A 121 -5.72 2.44 -12.46
CA VAL A 121 -6.18 1.34 -13.30
C VAL A 121 -5.12 0.24 -13.33
N VAL A 122 -5.51 -0.94 -12.86
CA VAL A 122 -4.73 -2.18 -12.98
C VAL A 122 -5.15 -2.87 -14.28
N ALA A 123 -4.25 -3.01 -15.24
CA ALA A 123 -4.55 -3.54 -16.56
C ALA A 123 -3.66 -4.74 -16.91
N LEU A 124 -4.23 -5.70 -17.64
CA LEU A 124 -3.48 -6.76 -18.31
C LEU A 124 -2.70 -6.15 -19.47
N VAL A 125 -1.38 -6.06 -19.35
CA VAL A 125 -0.54 -5.52 -20.42
C VAL A 125 -0.22 -6.61 -21.45
N ASN A 126 0.17 -7.78 -20.95
CA ASN A 126 0.47 -8.95 -21.78
C ASN A 126 0.40 -10.23 -20.95
N ASP A 127 0.35 -11.39 -21.60
CA ASP A 127 0.54 -12.69 -20.97
C ASP A 127 1.25 -13.64 -21.93
N SER A 128 2.06 -14.56 -21.38
CA SER A 128 2.65 -15.65 -22.16
C SER A 128 1.62 -16.48 -22.95
N GLN A 129 0.37 -16.56 -22.46
CA GLN A 129 -0.77 -17.18 -23.15
C GLN A 129 -2.00 -16.26 -23.04
N LEU A 130 -1.99 -15.16 -23.79
CA LEU A 130 -3.01 -14.12 -23.69
C LEU A 130 -4.44 -14.60 -24.00
N SER A 131 -4.61 -15.52 -24.95
CA SER A 131 -5.93 -16.05 -25.37
C SER A 131 -6.64 -16.93 -24.33
N GLU A 132 -5.97 -17.28 -23.23
CA GLU A 132 -6.55 -18.13 -22.18
C GLU A 132 -7.48 -17.35 -21.24
N ALA A 133 -8.68 -17.88 -20.99
CA ALA A 133 -9.73 -17.22 -20.21
C ALA A 133 -9.70 -17.55 -18.71
N ASN A 134 -8.67 -18.23 -18.20
CA ASN A 134 -8.56 -18.57 -16.77
C ASN A 134 -7.13 -18.33 -16.30
N LYS A 135 -6.85 -17.10 -15.88
CA LYS A 135 -5.50 -16.70 -15.45
C LYS A 135 -5.56 -16.24 -14.01
N GLU A 136 -4.64 -16.73 -13.19
CA GLU A 136 -4.47 -16.30 -11.80
C GLU A 136 -3.07 -15.73 -11.61
N TYR A 137 -2.99 -14.47 -11.20
CA TYR A 137 -1.77 -13.73 -10.96
C TYR A 137 -1.56 -13.49 -9.47
N TYR A 138 -0.31 -13.57 -9.02
CA TYR A 138 0.07 -13.08 -7.70
C TYR A 138 0.53 -11.64 -7.79
N ILE A 139 -0.12 -10.78 -6.99
CA ILE A 139 0.25 -9.39 -6.84
C ILE A 139 1.12 -9.29 -5.59
N ASN A 140 2.39 -8.94 -5.77
CA ASN A 140 3.32 -8.64 -4.69
C ASN A 140 4.30 -7.57 -5.14
N LEU A 141 3.98 -6.32 -4.83
CA LEU A 141 4.80 -5.18 -5.21
C LEU A 141 4.57 -4.01 -4.25
N CYS A 142 5.44 -3.01 -4.33
CA CYS A 142 5.24 -1.73 -3.67
C CYS A 142 5.54 -0.57 -4.61
N TRP A 143 5.01 0.60 -4.27
CA TRP A 143 5.26 1.85 -4.98
C TRP A 143 5.17 3.06 -4.06
N VAL A 144 5.60 4.21 -4.58
CA VAL A 144 5.49 5.50 -3.91
C VAL A 144 4.19 6.20 -4.36
N LEU A 145 3.50 6.83 -3.42
CA LEU A 145 2.29 7.60 -3.66
C LEU A 145 2.51 8.83 -4.52
N ALA A 146 1.47 9.14 -5.30
CA ALA A 146 1.31 10.41 -6.02
C ALA A 146 1.20 11.60 -5.06
#